data_AF-A0A2E2RCJ7-F1
#
_entry.id   AF-A0A2E2RCJ7-F1
#
_cell.length_a   1.000
_cell.length_b   1.000
_cell.length_c   1.000
_cell.angle_alpha   90.00
_cell.angle_beta   90.00
_cell.angle_gamma   90.00
#
_symmetry.space_group_name_H-M   'P 1'
#
loop_
_entity.id
_entity.type
_entity.pdbx_description
1 polymer ?
#
loop_
_entity_poly.entity_id
_entity_poly.type
_entity_poly.pdbx_seq_one_letter_code
_entity_poly.pdbx_strand_id
1 'polypeptide(L)'
;MKYGSSVIGEVSRFLVRSFLDTIKKEKDRRIFFMKSINMQKNQRLVQCGFTLVELLVVIGIISILAAMLLPALSGAKDSAKKAQAKTEMQNIAGAVRQYNAEYNRYPIPPQISKTLTAASPDYTFGTMHMTGSRSKLLKNNKGESLPKIASAGRLQISNAEVVAILQGVEAFRNGRQTSNRNNKLNSRKVMFLNAKNATNTQPGVGLDGVYRDPWGNPYIVSVDGNYDGKVIDAFYGRSGVSAGGDGEGLNGLVKVKGGYQANTPVMVWSLGSDGLASSDEKSNVGVNDDNILSWQ
;
A
#
# COMPACT_ATOMS: atom_id res chain seq x y z
N MET A 1 -7.89 32.59 3.06
CA MET A 1 -8.37 32.09 1.75
C MET A 1 -9.84 31.68 1.90
N LYS A 2 -10.79 32.55 1.57
CA LYS A 2 -12.24 32.32 1.81
C LYS A 2 -13.13 32.88 0.66
N TYR A 3 -12.70 32.70 -0.59
CA TYR A 3 -13.44 33.19 -1.76
C TYR A 3 -13.78 32.12 -2.82
N GLY A 4 -13.42 30.85 -2.61
CA GLY A 4 -13.54 29.80 -3.65
C GLY A 4 -14.86 28.99 -3.67
N SER A 5 -15.60 28.89 -2.55
CA SER A 5 -16.79 28.01 -2.48
C SER A 5 -18.11 28.67 -2.90
N SER A 6 -18.15 30.01 -3.04
CA SER A 6 -19.39 30.73 -3.37
C SER A 6 -19.69 30.75 -4.87
N VAL A 7 -18.66 30.78 -5.72
CA VAL A 7 -18.81 30.91 -7.18
C VAL A 7 -19.38 29.63 -7.80
N ILE A 8 -18.94 28.46 -7.35
CA ILE A 8 -19.42 27.16 -7.87
C ILE A 8 -20.90 26.94 -7.51
N GLY A 9 -21.32 27.36 -6.31
CA GLY A 9 -22.71 27.27 -5.87
C GLY A 9 -23.65 28.25 -6.57
N GLU A 10 -23.17 29.41 -7.02
CA GLU A 10 -23.95 30.36 -7.81
C GLU A 10 -24.08 29.94 -9.27
N VAL A 11 -23.01 29.43 -9.88
CA VAL A 11 -23.04 28.91 -11.26
C VAL A 11 -23.98 27.71 -11.36
N SER A 12 -23.94 26.80 -10.38
CA SER A 12 -24.86 25.66 -10.33
C SER A 12 -26.32 26.10 -10.18
N ARG A 13 -26.61 27.08 -9.32
CA ARG A 13 -27.98 27.62 -9.16
C ARG A 13 -28.48 28.37 -10.40
N PHE A 14 -27.60 29.06 -11.11
CA PHE A 14 -27.93 29.79 -12.33
C PHE A 14 -28.27 28.82 -13.48
N LEU A 15 -27.45 27.77 -13.67
CA LEU A 15 -27.66 26.76 -14.71
C LEU A 15 -28.94 25.94 -14.48
N VAL A 16 -29.23 25.56 -13.23
CA VAL A 16 -30.46 24.84 -12.89
C VAL A 16 -31.70 25.70 -13.15
N ARG A 17 -31.68 26.99 -12.82
CA ARG A 17 -32.81 27.91 -13.08
C ARG A 17 -33.05 28.12 -14.56
N SER A 18 -31.99 28.40 -15.33
CA SER A 18 -32.09 28.60 -16.79
C SER A 18 -32.65 27.37 -17.50
N PHE A 19 -32.26 26.17 -17.05
CA PHE A 19 -32.76 24.92 -17.59
C PHE A 19 -34.24 24.67 -17.25
N LEU A 20 -34.65 24.92 -16.00
CA LEU A 20 -36.05 24.80 -15.58
C LEU A 20 -36.98 25.78 -16.31
N ASP A 21 -36.52 27.01 -16.56
CA ASP A 21 -37.28 28.01 -17.32
C ASP A 21 -37.47 27.58 -18.78
N THR A 22 -36.46 26.94 -19.36
CA THR A 22 -36.52 26.39 -20.72
C THR A 22 -37.54 25.26 -20.81
N ILE A 23 -37.53 24.33 -19.85
CA ILE A 23 -38.50 23.23 -19.77
C ILE A 23 -39.94 23.76 -19.61
N LYS A 24 -40.14 24.78 -18.77
CA LYS A 24 -41.46 25.37 -18.54
C LYS A 24 -42.01 26.02 -19.81
N LYS A 25 -41.16 26.76 -20.53
CA LYS A 25 -41.50 27.43 -21.79
C LYS A 25 -41.86 26.45 -22.92
N GLU A 26 -41.38 25.22 -22.86
CA GLU A 26 -41.66 24.17 -23.84
C GLU A 26 -42.93 23.38 -23.52
N LYS A 27 -43.25 23.21 -22.24
CA LYS A 27 -44.52 22.61 -21.78
C LYS A 27 -45.72 23.51 -22.12
N ASP A 28 -45.58 24.82 -21.99
CA ASP A 28 -46.66 25.78 -22.29
C ASP A 28 -46.97 25.85 -23.79
N ARG A 29 -45.97 25.68 -24.68
CA ARG A 29 -46.19 25.57 -26.14
C ARG A 29 -46.97 24.32 -26.52
N ARG A 30 -46.75 23.20 -25.83
CA ARG A 30 -47.46 21.94 -26.10
C ARG A 30 -48.92 21.98 -25.67
N ILE A 31 -49.25 22.73 -24.62
CA ILE A 31 -50.64 22.91 -24.15
C ILE A 31 -51.44 23.78 -25.15
N PHE A 32 -50.81 24.79 -25.75
CA PHE A 32 -51.49 25.67 -26.72
C PHE A 32 -51.82 24.98 -28.05
N PHE A 33 -51.01 24.00 -28.50
CA PHE A 33 -51.23 23.30 -29.77
C PHE A 33 -52.26 22.16 -29.69
N MET A 34 -52.69 21.77 -28.48
CA MET A 34 -53.54 20.59 -28.25
C MET A 34 -55.02 20.91 -27.99
N LYS A 35 -55.50 22.08 -28.46
CA LYS A 35 -56.91 22.52 -28.36
C LYS A 35 -57.62 22.66 -29.70
N SER A 36 -57.24 21.87 -30.70
CA SER A 36 -58.06 21.65 -31.88
C SER A 36 -57.82 20.26 -32.43
N ILE A 37 -58.91 19.63 -32.92
CA ILE A 37 -59.04 18.28 -33.50
C ILE A 37 -59.71 17.28 -32.55
N ASN A 38 -60.99 17.05 -32.83
CA ASN A 38 -61.84 16.02 -32.26
C ASN A 38 -61.87 14.80 -33.20
N MET A 39 -61.95 13.61 -32.60
CA MET A 39 -62.49 12.36 -33.16
C MET A 39 -61.72 11.63 -34.28
N GLN A 40 -61.07 10.50 -33.93
CA GLN A 40 -61.54 9.15 -34.31
C GLN A 40 -60.66 8.05 -33.67
N LYS A 41 -61.35 7.05 -33.11
CA LYS A 41 -60.79 5.85 -32.46
C LYS A 41 -59.99 5.02 -33.47
N ASN A 42 -58.69 4.88 -33.23
CA ASN A 42 -57.94 3.69 -33.64
C ASN A 42 -56.78 3.51 -32.65
N GLN A 43 -56.90 2.53 -31.75
CA GLN A 43 -55.87 2.19 -30.78
C GLN A 43 -54.71 1.50 -31.50
N ARG A 44 -53.89 2.28 -32.23
CA ARG A 44 -52.50 1.90 -32.44
C ARG A 44 -51.79 2.24 -31.15
N LEU A 45 -51.22 1.23 -30.49
CA LEU A 45 -50.29 1.43 -29.40
C LEU A 45 -49.17 2.32 -29.95
N VAL A 46 -49.20 3.61 -29.61
CA VAL A 46 -48.19 4.58 -30.00
C VAL A 46 -46.92 4.10 -29.31
N GLN A 47 -46.02 3.48 -30.07
CA GLN A 47 -44.64 3.32 -29.61
C GLN A 47 -44.06 4.73 -29.51
N CYS A 48 -44.00 5.27 -28.29
CA CYS A 48 -43.25 6.47 -27.99
C CYS A 48 -41.77 6.19 -28.29
N GLY A 49 -41.30 6.67 -29.44
CA GLY A 49 -39.87 6.65 -29.77
C GLY A 49 -39.10 7.60 -28.85
N PHE A 50 -37.94 7.16 -28.37
CA PHE A 50 -37.02 8.00 -27.61
C PHE A 50 -36.51 9.14 -28.51
N THR A 51 -36.64 10.39 -28.06
CA THR A 51 -36.09 11.51 -28.81
C THR A 51 -34.57 11.61 -28.61
N LEU A 52 -33.84 12.07 -29.64
CA LEU A 52 -32.39 12.33 -29.53
C LEU A 52 -32.05 13.29 -28.38
N VAL A 53 -32.95 14.23 -28.09
CA VAL A 53 -32.80 15.21 -27.00
C VAL A 53 -32.94 14.54 -25.63
N GLU A 54 -33.91 13.64 -25.45
CA GLU A 54 -34.04 12.87 -24.20
C GLU A 54 -32.81 12.03 -23.93
N LEU A 55 -32.26 11.37 -24.96
CA LEU A 55 -31.01 10.61 -24.82
C LEU A 55 -29.83 11.53 -24.49
N LEU A 56 -29.75 12.71 -25.13
CA LEU A 56 -28.68 13.68 -24.92
C LEU A 56 -28.66 14.25 -23.50
N VAL A 57 -29.82 14.57 -22.92
CA VAL A 57 -29.91 15.05 -21.53
C VAL A 57 -29.47 13.96 -20.54
N VAL A 58 -29.85 12.70 -20.78
CA VAL A 58 -29.49 11.58 -19.89
C VAL A 58 -27.98 11.36 -19.86
N ILE A 59 -27.32 11.29 -21.02
CA ILE A 59 -25.86 11.15 -21.06
C ILE A 59 -25.16 12.38 -20.49
N GLY A 60 -25.75 13.58 -20.63
CA GLY A 60 -25.25 14.81 -20.04
C GLY A 60 -25.24 14.74 -18.50
N ILE A 61 -26.36 14.31 -17.90
CA ILE A 61 -26.47 14.16 -16.44
C ILE A 61 -25.50 13.08 -15.93
N ILE A 62 -25.41 11.92 -16.60
CA ILE A 62 -24.47 10.85 -16.22
C ILE A 62 -23.03 11.35 -16.28
N SER A 63 -22.67 12.12 -17.31
CA SER A 63 -21.31 12.66 -17.48
C SER A 63 -20.93 13.62 -16.34
N ILE A 64 -21.85 14.49 -15.92
CA ILE A 64 -21.63 15.41 -14.79
C ILE A 64 -21.46 14.64 -13.49
N LEU A 65 -22.34 13.66 -13.22
CA LEU A 65 -22.28 12.84 -12.02
C LEU A 65 -20.97 12.02 -11.98
N ALA A 66 -20.58 11.39 -13.09
CA ALA A 66 -19.34 10.64 -13.19
C ALA A 66 -18.10 11.53 -12.99
N ALA A 67 -18.08 12.72 -13.60
CA ALA A 67 -16.96 13.67 -13.46
C ALA A 67 -16.74 14.10 -11.99
N MET A 68 -17.81 14.23 -11.21
CA MET A 68 -17.70 14.55 -9.77
C MET A 68 -17.26 13.35 -8.92
N LEU A 69 -17.57 12.11 -9.35
CA LEU A 69 -17.26 10.89 -8.61
C LEU A 69 -15.82 10.39 -8.82
N LEU A 70 -15.24 10.58 -10.00
CA LEU A 70 -13.92 10.02 -10.34
C LEU A 70 -12.78 10.48 -9.41
N PRO A 71 -12.64 11.78 -9.04
CA PRO A 71 -11.58 12.23 -8.14
C PRO A 71 -11.72 11.68 -6.71
N ALA A 72 -12.96 11.48 -6.23
CA ALA A 72 -13.20 10.90 -4.91
C ALA A 72 -12.78 9.41 -4.86
N LEU A 73 -12.95 8.70 -5.98
CA LEU A 73 -12.62 7.29 -6.08
C LEU A 73 -11.10 7.02 -6.02
N SER A 74 -10.25 7.90 -6.55
CA SER A 74 -8.80 7.71 -6.49
C SER A 74 -8.28 7.82 -5.05
N GLY A 75 -8.68 8.86 -4.31
CA GLY A 75 -8.32 9.02 -2.89
C GLY A 75 -8.83 7.88 -2.02
N ALA A 76 -10.03 7.37 -2.29
CA ALA A 76 -10.58 6.20 -1.60
C ALA A 76 -9.76 4.93 -1.87
N LYS A 77 -9.32 4.71 -3.12
CA LYS A 77 -8.47 3.56 -3.49
C LYS A 77 -7.11 3.61 -2.79
N ASP A 78 -6.45 4.76 -2.74
CA ASP A 78 -5.14 4.87 -2.07
C ASP A 78 -5.27 4.71 -0.54
N SER A 79 -6.34 5.23 0.05
CA SER A 79 -6.65 5.01 1.47
C SER A 79 -6.89 3.52 1.76
N ALA A 80 -7.62 2.83 0.89
CA ALA A 80 -7.85 1.39 1.02
C ALA A 80 -6.55 0.59 0.90
N LYS A 81 -5.64 0.98 0.00
CA LYS A 81 -4.30 0.38 -0.11
C LYS A 81 -3.47 0.61 1.16
N LYS A 82 -3.44 1.83 1.71
CA LYS A 82 -2.76 2.11 2.99
C LYS A 82 -3.31 1.25 4.13
N ALA A 83 -4.64 1.11 4.21
CA ALA A 83 -5.29 0.24 5.21
C ALA A 83 -4.94 -1.25 5.00
N GLN A 84 -4.93 -1.72 3.75
CA GLN A 84 -4.50 -3.08 3.41
C GLN A 84 -3.04 -3.29 3.85
N ALA A 85 -2.14 -2.36 3.52
CA ALA A 85 -0.73 -2.45 3.87
C ALA A 85 -0.55 -2.53 5.39
N LYS A 86 -1.23 -1.67 6.15
CA LYS A 86 -1.17 -1.69 7.63
C LYS A 86 -1.63 -3.04 8.22
N THR A 87 -2.69 -3.62 7.67
CA THR A 87 -3.19 -4.93 8.08
C THR A 87 -2.19 -6.04 7.76
N GLU A 88 -1.62 -6.05 6.56
CA GLU A 88 -0.61 -7.03 6.14
C GLU A 88 0.66 -6.92 6.99
N MET A 89 1.11 -5.70 7.33
CA MET A 89 2.24 -5.49 8.23
C MET A 89 1.98 -5.99 9.64
N GLN A 90 0.78 -5.77 10.18
CA GLN A 90 0.37 -6.33 11.47
C GLN A 90 0.36 -7.86 11.44
N ASN A 91 -0.09 -8.48 10.34
CA ASN A 91 -0.05 -9.93 10.16
C ASN A 91 1.39 -10.45 10.11
N ILE A 92 2.31 -9.77 9.41
CA ILE A 92 3.74 -10.14 9.41
C ILE A 92 4.33 -10.03 10.81
N ALA A 93 4.14 -8.90 11.50
CA ALA A 93 4.63 -8.70 12.86
C ALA A 93 4.03 -9.68 13.88
N GLY A 94 2.75 -10.02 13.73
CA GLY A 94 2.07 -11.05 14.49
C GLY A 94 2.68 -12.44 14.25
N ALA A 95 2.88 -12.80 12.99
CA ALA A 95 3.48 -14.08 12.59
C ALA A 95 4.91 -14.25 13.14
N VAL A 96 5.73 -13.19 13.09
CA VAL A 96 7.09 -13.20 13.68
C VAL A 96 7.03 -13.44 15.20
N ARG A 97 6.11 -12.77 15.91
CA ARG A 97 5.93 -12.96 17.35
C ARG A 97 5.41 -14.35 17.70
N GLN A 98 4.45 -14.88 16.94
CA GLN A 98 3.95 -16.25 17.11
C GLN A 98 5.04 -17.29 16.86
N TYR A 99 5.86 -17.10 15.83
CA TYR A 99 7.00 -17.96 15.55
C TYR A 99 8.02 -17.94 16.70
N ASN A 100 8.32 -16.76 17.26
CA ASN A 100 9.19 -16.67 18.43
C ASN A 100 8.60 -17.38 19.66
N ALA A 101 7.29 -17.20 19.92
CA ALA A 101 6.62 -17.90 21.01
C ALA A 101 6.69 -19.43 20.86
N GLU A 102 6.63 -19.93 19.62
CA GLU A 102 6.68 -21.37 19.33
C GLU A 102 8.09 -21.96 19.41
N TYR A 103 9.10 -21.24 18.89
CA TYR A 103 10.46 -21.77 18.69
C TYR A 103 11.54 -21.12 19.57
N ASN A 104 11.18 -20.15 20.42
CA ASN A 104 12.10 -19.33 21.22
C ASN A 104 13.26 -18.73 20.40
N ARG A 105 12.95 -18.40 19.14
CA ARG A 105 13.90 -17.80 18.20
C ARG A 105 13.15 -17.00 17.15
N TYR A 106 13.79 -15.99 16.60
CA TYR A 106 13.24 -15.24 15.47
C TYR A 106 13.46 -15.96 14.13
N PRO A 107 12.63 -15.69 13.10
CA PRO A 107 12.72 -16.33 11.78
C PRO A 107 13.89 -15.77 10.95
N ILE A 108 15.09 -15.78 11.51
CA ILE A 108 16.32 -15.31 10.90
C ILE A 108 17.09 -16.53 10.35
N PRO A 109 17.45 -16.55 9.05
CA PRO A 109 18.31 -17.59 8.50
C PRO A 109 19.63 -17.74 9.26
N PRO A 110 20.12 -18.96 9.52
CA PRO A 110 21.38 -19.18 10.25
C PRO A 110 22.61 -18.51 9.62
N GLN A 111 22.59 -18.27 8.31
CA GLN A 111 23.64 -17.57 7.59
C GLN A 111 23.72 -16.11 8.05
N ILE A 112 22.56 -15.48 8.27
CA ILE A 112 22.45 -14.10 8.76
C ILE A 112 22.79 -14.02 10.24
N SER A 113 22.28 -14.94 11.07
CA SER A 113 22.49 -14.86 12.52
C SER A 113 23.99 -14.90 12.90
N LYS A 114 24.82 -15.58 12.10
CA LYS A 114 26.29 -15.62 12.25
C LYS A 114 27.00 -14.31 11.91
N THR A 115 26.33 -13.39 11.22
CA THR A 115 26.89 -12.09 10.82
C THR A 115 26.52 -10.95 11.77
N LEU A 116 25.62 -11.20 12.71
CA LEU A 116 25.22 -10.21 13.72
C LEU A 116 26.40 -9.94 14.66
N THR A 117 26.55 -8.68 15.04
CA THR A 117 27.64 -8.22 15.93
C THR A 117 27.07 -7.26 16.95
N ALA A 118 27.83 -6.93 18.00
CA ALA A 118 27.41 -5.90 18.96
C ALA A 118 27.15 -4.52 18.30
N ALA A 119 27.76 -4.23 17.14
CA ALA A 119 27.55 -3.00 16.39
C ALA A 119 26.36 -3.05 15.41
N SER A 120 25.85 -4.25 15.13
CA SER A 120 24.66 -4.48 14.29
C SER A 120 23.95 -5.70 14.85
N PRO A 121 23.25 -5.53 15.99
CA PRO A 121 22.64 -6.64 16.72
C PRO A 121 21.42 -7.21 15.99
N ASP A 122 20.76 -6.40 15.16
CA ASP A 122 19.52 -6.73 14.48
C ASP A 122 19.68 -6.82 12.96
N TYR A 123 18.68 -7.42 12.31
CA TYR A 123 18.70 -7.58 10.86
C TYR A 123 17.46 -7.02 10.17
N THR A 124 17.70 -6.20 9.15
CA THR A 124 16.71 -5.62 8.25
C THR A 124 16.72 -6.36 6.91
N PHE A 125 15.64 -7.08 6.66
CA PHE A 125 15.28 -7.66 5.38
C PHE A 125 14.57 -6.59 4.54
N GLY A 126 15.19 -6.13 3.45
CA GLY A 126 14.67 -5.00 2.68
C GLY A 126 14.73 -5.18 1.17
N THR A 127 15.23 -4.17 0.47
CA THR A 127 15.13 -4.02 -0.99
C THR A 127 16.23 -4.71 -1.78
N MET A 128 17.05 -5.53 -1.14
CA MET A 128 18.10 -6.32 -1.80
C MET A 128 17.69 -7.78 -1.91
N HIS A 129 17.92 -8.41 -3.06
CA HIS A 129 17.63 -9.83 -3.25
C HIS A 129 18.86 -10.55 -3.80
N MET A 130 19.07 -11.81 -3.38
CA MET A 130 20.13 -12.65 -3.92
C MET A 130 19.69 -13.29 -5.23
N THR A 131 20.42 -13.04 -6.32
CA THR A 131 20.27 -13.72 -7.61
C THR A 131 21.52 -14.55 -7.88
N GLY A 132 21.41 -15.87 -7.67
CA GLY A 132 22.59 -16.74 -7.63
C GLY A 132 23.54 -16.30 -6.52
N SER A 133 24.81 -16.06 -6.87
CA SER A 133 25.85 -15.62 -5.93
C SER A 133 26.00 -14.10 -5.78
N ARG A 134 25.13 -13.30 -6.40
CA ARG A 134 25.21 -11.82 -6.38
C ARG A 134 23.97 -11.20 -5.75
N SER A 135 24.15 -10.18 -4.91
CA SER A 135 23.02 -9.35 -4.46
C SER A 135 22.68 -8.30 -5.52
N LYS A 136 21.39 -8.05 -5.72
CA LYS A 136 20.87 -7.01 -6.61
C LYS A 136 19.75 -6.24 -5.91
N LEU A 137 19.60 -4.97 -6.27
CA LEU A 137 18.43 -4.20 -5.88
C LEU A 137 17.19 -4.80 -6.53
N LEU A 138 16.13 -4.93 -5.73
CA LEU A 138 14.80 -5.19 -6.22
C LEU A 138 14.30 -4.00 -7.03
N LYS A 139 13.42 -4.31 -7.97
CA LYS A 139 12.78 -3.32 -8.82
C LYS A 139 11.31 -3.18 -8.45
N ASN A 140 10.77 -1.99 -8.69
CA ASN A 140 9.34 -1.74 -8.61
C ASN A 140 8.61 -2.27 -9.86
N ASN A 141 7.29 -2.09 -9.91
CA ASN A 141 6.43 -2.49 -11.04
C ASN A 141 6.77 -1.79 -12.37
N LYS A 142 7.52 -0.68 -12.32
CA LYS A 142 7.97 0.08 -13.49
C LYS A 142 9.36 -0.36 -13.97
N GLY A 143 10.01 -1.29 -13.28
CA GLY A 143 11.36 -1.77 -13.60
C GLY A 143 12.50 -0.88 -13.11
N GLU A 144 12.17 0.14 -12.30
CA GLU A 144 13.12 1.06 -11.67
C GLU A 144 13.72 0.40 -10.41
N SER A 145 14.99 0.67 -10.13
CA SER A 145 15.65 0.11 -8.94
C SER A 145 15.17 0.85 -7.69
N LEU A 146 14.83 0.09 -6.65
CA LEU A 146 14.40 0.65 -5.37
C LEU A 146 15.58 1.27 -4.59
N PRO A 147 15.32 2.15 -3.61
CA PRO A 147 16.34 2.64 -2.68
C PRO A 147 17.01 1.49 -1.95
N LYS A 148 18.32 1.56 -1.68
CA LYS A 148 19.05 0.50 -0.96
C LYS A 148 18.74 0.53 0.53
N ILE A 149 17.94 -0.44 0.98
CA ILE A 149 17.54 -0.62 2.37
C ILE A 149 17.84 -2.07 2.75
N ALA A 150 18.87 -2.27 3.57
CA ALA A 150 19.26 -3.55 4.12
C ALA A 150 20.28 -3.33 5.25
N SER A 151 20.39 -4.28 6.18
CA SER A 151 21.49 -4.27 7.14
C SER A 151 22.85 -4.29 6.44
N ALA A 152 23.84 -3.67 7.08
CA ALA A 152 25.22 -3.72 6.61
C ALA A 152 25.73 -5.17 6.61
N GLY A 153 26.36 -5.61 5.53
CA GLY A 153 26.88 -6.98 5.42
C GLY A 153 26.97 -7.52 3.99
N ARG A 154 27.58 -8.70 3.87
CA ARG A 154 27.74 -9.43 2.58
C ARG A 154 26.49 -10.23 2.21
N LEU A 155 25.68 -10.59 3.21
CA LEU A 155 24.39 -11.25 3.01
C LEU A 155 23.34 -10.16 2.95
N GLN A 156 22.88 -9.87 1.74
CA GLN A 156 21.81 -8.92 1.49
C GLN A 156 20.63 -9.70 0.93
N ILE A 157 19.61 -9.85 1.77
CA ILE A 157 18.48 -10.72 1.51
C ILE A 157 17.19 -9.91 1.75
N SER A 158 16.20 -10.16 0.91
CA SER A 158 14.89 -9.53 1.01
C SER A 158 14.07 -10.21 2.09
N ASN A 159 12.83 -9.77 2.30
CA ASN A 159 11.91 -10.45 3.21
C ASN A 159 11.52 -11.89 2.79
N ALA A 160 12.01 -12.40 1.65
CA ALA A 160 11.61 -13.68 1.08
C ALA A 160 11.91 -14.86 2.00
N GLU A 161 13.08 -14.90 2.64
CA GLU A 161 13.44 -15.99 3.55
C GLU A 161 12.58 -15.97 4.82
N VAL A 162 12.30 -14.78 5.38
CA VAL A 162 11.41 -14.64 6.55
C VAL A 162 10.02 -15.12 6.21
N VAL A 163 9.47 -14.67 5.07
CA VAL A 163 8.14 -15.07 4.59
C VAL A 163 8.10 -16.59 4.37
N ALA A 164 9.15 -17.17 3.80
CA ALA A 164 9.21 -18.62 3.58
C ALA A 164 9.18 -19.42 4.90
N ILE A 165 9.93 -18.98 5.91
CA ILE A 165 9.93 -19.61 7.24
C ILE A 165 8.54 -19.51 7.89
N LEU A 166 7.93 -18.31 7.84
CA LEU A 166 6.62 -18.04 8.43
C LEU A 166 5.48 -18.77 7.70
N GLN A 167 5.62 -19.00 6.39
CA GLN A 167 4.70 -19.83 5.61
C GLN A 167 4.98 -21.33 5.73
N GLY A 168 6.12 -21.72 6.31
CA GLY A 168 6.54 -23.12 6.39
C GLY A 168 6.84 -23.75 5.03
N VAL A 169 7.20 -22.96 4.01
CA VAL A 169 7.53 -23.49 2.68
C VAL A 169 9.01 -23.88 2.61
N GLU A 170 9.32 -24.93 1.86
CA GLU A 170 10.70 -25.44 1.72
C GLU A 170 11.40 -24.89 0.47
N ALA A 171 10.63 -24.51 -0.56
CA ALA A 171 11.11 -23.91 -1.80
C ALA A 171 10.22 -22.75 -2.21
N PHE A 172 10.83 -21.72 -2.80
CA PHE A 172 10.11 -20.66 -3.47
C PHE A 172 9.38 -21.19 -4.70
N ARG A 173 8.37 -20.45 -5.16
CA ARG A 173 7.56 -20.83 -6.33
C ARG A 173 8.36 -20.83 -7.65
N ASN A 174 9.55 -20.23 -7.68
CA ASN A 174 10.51 -20.34 -8.78
C ASN A 174 11.44 -21.57 -8.70
N GLY A 175 11.24 -22.47 -7.72
CA GLY A 175 12.01 -23.70 -7.54
C GLY A 175 13.29 -23.57 -6.70
N ARG A 176 13.72 -22.35 -6.35
CA ARG A 176 14.89 -22.17 -5.48
C ARG A 176 14.56 -22.62 -4.04
N GLN A 177 15.49 -23.37 -3.45
CA GLN A 177 15.38 -23.82 -2.06
C GLN A 177 15.47 -22.64 -1.07
N THR A 178 14.67 -22.71 -0.02
CA THR A 178 14.66 -21.73 1.08
C THR A 178 15.58 -22.18 2.22
N SER A 179 15.82 -21.31 3.19
CA SER A 179 16.52 -21.66 4.43
C SER A 179 15.74 -22.65 5.31
N ASN A 180 14.44 -22.81 5.06
CA ASN A 180 13.57 -23.77 5.74
C ASN A 180 13.54 -25.16 5.06
N ARG A 181 14.47 -25.47 4.15
CA ARG A 181 14.58 -26.81 3.55
C ARG A 181 14.53 -27.93 4.62
N ASN A 182 13.79 -29.01 4.32
CA ASN A 182 13.51 -30.11 5.23
C ASN A 182 12.81 -29.67 6.53
N ASN A 183 12.07 -28.55 6.50
CA ASN A 183 11.40 -27.94 7.66
C ASN A 183 12.34 -27.61 8.83
N LYS A 184 13.62 -27.36 8.56
CA LYS A 184 14.64 -27.10 9.59
C LYS A 184 14.27 -25.92 10.50
N LEU A 185 13.70 -24.87 9.92
CA LEU A 185 13.40 -23.64 10.65
C LEU A 185 11.98 -23.65 11.21
N ASN A 186 11.05 -24.35 10.55
CA ASN A 186 9.67 -24.54 10.99
C ASN A 186 9.32 -26.03 11.05
N SER A 187 9.88 -26.77 12.02
CA SER A 187 9.79 -28.24 12.10
C SER A 187 8.38 -28.76 12.36
N ARG A 188 7.54 -27.97 13.02
CA ARG A 188 6.12 -28.26 13.26
C ARG A 188 5.23 -27.93 12.07
N LYS A 189 5.78 -27.36 10.99
CA LYS A 189 5.05 -27.02 9.75
C LYS A 189 3.85 -26.10 9.98
N VAL A 190 3.97 -25.19 10.95
CA VAL A 190 2.89 -24.26 11.31
C VAL A 190 2.84 -23.12 10.29
N MET A 191 1.65 -22.82 9.79
CA MET A 191 1.44 -21.66 8.91
C MET A 191 1.19 -20.42 9.77
N PHE A 192 2.23 -19.63 10.03
CA PHE A 192 2.12 -18.40 10.82
C PHE A 192 1.62 -17.21 9.99
N LEU A 193 1.98 -17.17 8.70
CA LEU A 193 1.62 -16.07 7.80
C LEU A 193 0.81 -16.57 6.61
N ASN A 194 -0.48 -16.26 6.57
CA ASN A 194 -1.29 -16.46 5.37
C ASN A 194 -1.23 -15.22 4.47
N ALA A 195 -0.51 -15.31 3.36
CA ALA A 195 -0.35 -14.23 2.40
C ALA A 195 -0.75 -14.68 0.99
N LYS A 196 -1.44 -13.81 0.26
CA LYS A 196 -1.87 -14.09 -1.12
C LYS A 196 -0.66 -14.25 -2.03
N ASN A 197 -0.74 -15.19 -2.95
CA ASN A 197 0.27 -15.40 -3.98
C ASN A 197 0.11 -14.35 -5.09
N ALA A 198 1.25 -13.88 -5.61
CA ALA A 198 1.32 -12.94 -6.72
C ALA A 198 2.14 -13.50 -7.88
N THR A 199 1.94 -12.94 -9.06
CA THR A 199 2.83 -13.13 -10.20
C THR A 199 3.75 -11.93 -10.31
N ASN A 200 5.05 -12.18 -10.53
CA ASN A 200 6.06 -11.15 -10.70
C ASN A 200 6.09 -10.14 -9.51
N THR A 201 6.03 -8.83 -9.78
CA THR A 201 6.12 -7.75 -8.78
C THR A 201 4.76 -7.27 -8.26
N GLN A 202 3.66 -7.96 -8.57
CA GLN A 202 2.32 -7.59 -8.10
C GLN A 202 2.16 -7.74 -6.57
N PRO A 203 1.14 -7.10 -5.96
CA PRO A 203 0.87 -7.21 -4.52
C PRO A 203 0.68 -8.66 -4.06
N GLY A 204 1.34 -9.05 -2.98
CA GLY A 204 1.39 -10.44 -2.50
C GLY A 204 2.79 -11.06 -2.57
N VAL A 205 2.86 -12.37 -2.35
CA VAL A 205 4.12 -13.14 -2.37
C VAL A 205 4.46 -13.53 -3.81
N GLY A 206 5.52 -12.94 -4.34
CA GLY A 206 6.00 -13.17 -5.69
C GLY A 206 6.59 -14.57 -5.91
N LEU A 207 6.94 -14.88 -7.16
CA LEU A 207 7.62 -16.15 -7.49
C LEU A 207 9.00 -16.25 -6.84
N ASP A 208 9.62 -15.10 -6.59
CA ASP A 208 10.88 -14.90 -5.86
C ASP A 208 10.73 -15.02 -4.33
N GLY A 209 9.50 -15.24 -3.84
CA GLY A 209 9.17 -15.30 -2.42
C GLY A 209 9.07 -13.93 -1.74
N VAL A 210 9.36 -12.84 -2.44
CA VAL A 210 9.31 -11.49 -1.87
C VAL A 210 7.84 -11.13 -1.62
N TYR A 211 7.52 -10.75 -0.38
CA TYR A 211 6.18 -10.26 -0.06
C TYR A 211 6.12 -8.76 -0.31
N ARG A 212 5.24 -8.38 -1.24
CA ARG A 212 5.05 -7.02 -1.72
C ARG A 212 3.73 -6.42 -1.27
N ASP A 213 3.78 -5.14 -0.99
CA ASP A 213 2.68 -4.30 -0.59
C ASP A 213 1.69 -4.03 -1.74
N PRO A 214 0.59 -3.28 -1.51
CA PRO A 214 -0.41 -2.98 -2.53
C PRO A 214 0.08 -2.17 -3.75
N TRP A 215 1.29 -1.61 -3.71
CA TRP A 215 1.93 -0.91 -4.83
C TRP A 215 3.02 -1.76 -5.52
N GLY A 216 3.33 -2.95 -4.99
CA GLY A 216 4.32 -3.86 -5.54
C GLY A 216 5.73 -3.68 -4.96
N ASN A 217 5.89 -2.82 -3.95
CA ASN A 217 7.14 -2.62 -3.26
C ASN A 217 7.30 -3.68 -2.16
N PRO A 218 8.52 -4.19 -1.89
CA PRO A 218 8.73 -5.17 -0.83
C PRO A 218 8.43 -4.57 0.55
N TYR A 219 7.77 -5.31 1.42
CA TYR A 219 7.76 -4.97 2.84
C TYR A 219 9.17 -5.06 3.41
N ILE A 220 9.59 -4.02 4.14
CA ILE A 220 10.83 -4.04 4.91
C ILE A 220 10.51 -4.61 6.29
N VAL A 221 11.27 -5.62 6.69
CA VAL A 221 11.08 -6.33 7.96
C VAL A 221 12.40 -6.29 8.72
N SER A 222 12.39 -5.66 9.89
CA SER A 222 13.52 -5.67 10.83
C SER A 222 13.17 -6.51 12.03
N VAL A 223 14.07 -7.41 12.42
CA VAL A 223 13.82 -8.41 13.47
C VAL A 223 14.94 -8.36 14.48
N ASP A 224 14.56 -8.44 15.75
CA ASP A 224 15.44 -8.51 16.91
C ASP A 224 16.37 -9.72 16.77
N GLY A 225 17.66 -9.45 16.68
CA GLY A 225 18.68 -10.48 16.49
C GLY A 225 19.40 -10.87 17.79
N ASN A 226 19.40 -10.00 18.79
CA ASN A 226 20.11 -10.17 20.06
C ASN A 226 19.18 -10.55 21.23
N TYR A 227 17.87 -10.63 21.00
CA TYR A 227 16.82 -10.99 21.95
C TYR A 227 16.67 -10.01 23.12
N ASP A 228 16.93 -8.72 22.89
CA ASP A 228 16.73 -7.68 23.91
C ASP A 228 15.31 -7.06 23.90
N GLY A 229 14.45 -7.52 23.00
CA GLY A 229 13.07 -7.08 22.84
C GLY A 229 12.92 -5.77 22.07
N LYS A 230 14.01 -5.26 21.49
CA LYS A 230 14.07 -3.98 20.77
C LYS A 230 14.70 -4.20 19.41
N VAL A 231 14.49 -3.26 18.49
CA VAL A 231 14.99 -3.37 17.12
C VAL A 231 15.55 -2.04 16.63
N ILE A 232 16.73 -2.11 16.03
CA ILE A 232 17.32 -1.05 15.22
C ILE A 232 17.16 -1.39 13.73
N ASP A 233 16.31 -0.64 13.04
CA ASP A 233 16.14 -0.76 11.59
C ASP A 233 17.30 -0.11 10.82
N ALA A 234 17.73 -0.71 9.71
CA ALA A 234 18.87 -0.22 8.92
C ALA A 234 18.68 1.17 8.28
N PHE A 235 17.43 1.61 8.10
CA PHE A 235 17.05 2.93 7.58
C PHE A 235 16.59 3.85 8.72
N TYR A 236 15.54 3.46 9.46
CA TYR A 236 14.98 4.25 10.54
C TYR A 236 15.85 4.29 11.81
N GLY A 237 16.86 3.45 11.93
CA GLY A 237 17.84 3.57 13.02
C GLY A 237 18.83 4.71 12.82
N ARG A 238 18.91 5.30 11.62
CA ARG A 238 19.88 6.36 11.30
C ARG A 238 19.46 7.70 11.89
N SER A 239 20.43 8.42 12.44
CA SER A 239 20.20 9.79 12.94
C SER A 239 19.79 10.78 11.85
N GLY A 240 20.24 10.58 10.61
CA GLY A 240 19.80 11.37 9.45
C GLY A 240 18.29 11.33 9.28
N VAL A 241 17.69 10.15 9.45
CA VAL A 241 16.27 9.88 9.21
C VAL A 241 15.42 10.17 10.45
N SER A 242 15.80 9.64 11.62
CA SER A 242 14.90 9.56 12.77
C SER A 242 15.20 10.51 13.92
N ALA A 243 16.25 11.34 13.82
CA ALA A 243 16.49 12.35 14.87
C ALA A 243 15.44 13.47 14.82
N GLY A 244 14.73 13.65 15.93
CA GLY A 244 13.79 14.75 16.17
C GLY A 244 14.43 15.91 16.93
N GLY A 245 13.57 16.84 17.39
CA GLY A 245 13.96 17.93 18.29
C GLY A 245 14.35 17.41 19.67
N ASP A 246 15.22 18.14 20.37
CA ASP A 246 15.61 17.87 21.78
C ASP A 246 16.14 16.46 22.08
N GLY A 247 16.58 15.73 21.05
CA GLY A 247 17.12 14.38 21.18
C GLY A 247 16.06 13.28 21.23
N GLU A 248 14.79 13.60 21.01
CA GLU A 248 13.73 12.61 20.82
C GLU A 248 13.86 11.91 19.45
N GLY A 249 13.38 10.67 19.36
CA GLY A 249 13.26 9.98 18.08
C GLY A 249 11.91 10.25 17.44
N LEU A 250 11.92 10.53 16.15
CA LEU A 250 10.71 10.64 15.35
C LEU A 250 9.97 9.31 15.29
N ASN A 251 8.66 9.35 15.04
CA ASN A 251 7.82 8.16 14.84
C ASN A 251 7.87 7.15 16.01
N GLY A 252 7.96 7.66 17.24
CA GLY A 252 7.94 6.84 18.46
C GLY A 252 9.24 6.07 18.73
N LEU A 253 10.33 6.37 18.02
CA LEU A 253 11.62 5.75 18.24
C LEU A 253 12.34 6.35 19.44
N VAL A 254 13.15 5.55 20.10
CA VAL A 254 13.96 5.97 21.26
C VAL A 254 15.41 6.11 20.83
N LYS A 255 16.03 7.23 21.21
CA LYS A 255 17.45 7.48 20.96
C LYS A 255 18.33 6.53 21.78
N VAL A 256 19.33 5.95 21.12
CA VAL A 256 20.33 5.07 21.74
C VAL A 256 21.74 5.37 21.24
N LYS A 257 22.74 4.79 21.90
CA LYS A 257 24.13 4.88 21.45
C LYS A 257 24.24 4.20 20.07
N GLY A 258 24.43 5.00 19.03
CA GLY A 258 24.57 4.50 17.65
C GLY A 258 23.35 4.76 16.75
N GLY A 259 22.24 5.31 17.27
CA GLY A 259 21.09 5.62 16.43
C GLY A 259 19.77 5.70 17.19
N TYR A 260 18.73 5.14 16.58
CA TYR A 260 17.36 5.10 17.07
C TYR A 260 16.82 3.67 17.01
N GLN A 261 16.01 3.29 17.99
CA GLN A 261 15.45 1.94 18.08
C GLN A 261 13.97 1.99 18.41
N ALA A 262 13.24 0.95 18.04
CA ALA A 262 11.86 0.74 18.48
C ALA A 262 11.83 -0.21 19.68
N ASN A 263 10.92 0.04 20.63
CA ASN A 263 10.67 -0.85 21.77
C ASN A 263 9.72 -1.99 21.37
N THR A 264 10.07 -2.70 20.30
CA THR A 264 9.34 -3.87 19.78
C THR A 264 10.35 -4.84 19.17
N PRO A 265 10.12 -6.16 19.29
CA PRO A 265 11.02 -7.17 18.71
C PRO A 265 10.96 -7.28 17.18
N VAL A 266 10.01 -6.57 16.55
CA VAL A 266 9.85 -6.57 15.09
C VAL A 266 9.33 -5.22 14.63
N MET A 267 9.92 -4.71 13.55
CA MET A 267 9.46 -3.55 12.81
C MET A 267 9.13 -3.99 11.39
N VAL A 268 7.93 -3.62 10.92
CA VAL A 268 7.53 -3.81 9.52
C VAL A 268 7.12 -2.47 8.93
N TRP A 269 7.58 -2.15 7.73
CA TRP A 269 7.18 -0.94 7.06
C TRP A 269 7.15 -1.09 5.53
N SER A 270 6.47 -0.15 4.87
CA SER A 270 6.31 -0.10 3.42
C SER A 270 6.74 1.27 2.89
N LEU A 271 7.34 1.26 1.70
CA LEU A 271 7.73 2.44 0.93
C LEU A 271 6.54 3.24 0.36
N GLY A 272 5.30 2.80 0.64
CA GLY A 272 4.11 3.50 0.18
C GLY A 272 3.96 3.51 -1.34
N SER A 273 3.28 4.55 -1.82
CA SER A 273 2.83 4.67 -3.21
C SER A 273 3.93 5.09 -4.18
N ASP A 274 4.89 5.88 -3.71
CA ASP A 274 5.98 6.38 -4.55
C ASP A 274 7.14 5.38 -4.65
N GLY A 275 7.28 4.48 -3.67
CA GLY A 275 8.36 3.49 -3.62
C GLY A 275 9.72 4.10 -3.27
N LEU A 276 9.74 5.29 -2.66
CA LEU A 276 10.95 6.06 -2.40
C LEU A 276 11.28 6.11 -0.91
N ALA A 277 12.55 6.38 -0.64
CA ALA A 277 13.08 6.61 0.69
C ALA A 277 14.44 7.30 0.56
N SER A 278 14.66 8.35 1.32
CA SER A 278 15.91 9.13 1.30
C SER A 278 16.54 9.17 2.69
N SER A 279 17.83 8.85 2.78
CA SER A 279 18.57 9.01 4.04
C SER A 279 18.95 10.45 4.35
N ASP A 280 18.73 11.35 3.41
CA ASP A 280 19.08 12.78 3.52
C ASP A 280 17.90 13.62 4.05
N GLU A 281 16.72 13.02 4.15
CA GLU A 281 15.49 13.65 4.64
C GLU A 281 15.04 12.99 5.95
N LYS A 282 14.33 13.77 6.78
CA LYS A 282 13.75 13.25 8.02
C LYS A 282 12.58 12.31 7.73
N SER A 283 12.23 11.47 8.69
CA SER A 283 11.18 10.48 8.55
C SER A 283 9.75 11.03 8.47
N ASN A 284 9.58 12.35 8.61
CA ASN A 284 8.30 13.05 8.65
C ASN A 284 8.22 14.19 7.62
N VAL A 285 9.12 14.22 6.63
CA VAL A 285 9.18 15.23 5.56
C VAL A 285 9.57 14.59 4.23
N GLY A 286 9.25 15.28 3.14
CA GLY A 286 9.70 14.94 1.80
C GLY A 286 9.27 13.53 1.37
N VAL A 287 10.15 12.77 0.73
CA VAL A 287 9.82 11.43 0.19
C VAL A 287 9.68 10.36 1.28
N ASN A 288 9.94 10.70 2.55
CA ASN A 288 9.81 9.76 3.65
C ASN A 288 8.47 9.88 4.37
N ASP A 289 7.68 10.91 4.09
CA ASP A 289 6.47 11.26 4.85
C ASP A 289 5.27 10.33 4.57
N ASP A 290 5.24 9.70 3.40
CA ASP A 290 4.17 8.81 2.95
C ASP A 290 4.46 7.33 3.23
N ASN A 291 5.65 7.02 3.75
CA ASN A 291 6.03 5.71 4.25
C ASN A 291 5.09 5.24 5.36
N ILE A 292 4.79 3.94 5.36
CA ILE A 292 3.80 3.36 6.28
C ILE A 292 4.53 2.52 7.33
N LEU A 293 4.36 2.87 8.60
CA LEU A 293 5.09 2.25 9.72
C LEU A 293 4.14 1.42 10.60
N SER A 294 4.62 0.29 11.13
CA SER A 294 3.80 -0.61 11.98
C SER A 294 3.94 -0.38 13.49
N TRP A 295 4.94 0.38 13.93
CA TRP A 295 5.27 0.59 15.35
C TRP A 295 4.85 1.97 15.89
N GLN A 296 4.21 2.78 15.05
CA GLN A 296 3.56 4.03 15.46
C GLN A 296 2.27 3.75 16.23
#